data_AF-A0A1F3X7T8-F1
#
_entry.id   AF-A0A1F3X7T8-F1
#
_cell.length_a   1.000
_cell.length_b   1.000
_cell.length_c   1.000
_cell.angle_alpha   90.00
_cell.angle_beta   90.00
_cell.angle_gamma   90.00
#
_symmetry.space_group_name_H-M   'P 1'
#
loop_
_entity.id
_entity.type
_entity.pdbx_description
1 polymer ?
#
loop_
_entity_poly.entity_id
_entity_poly.type
_entity_poly.pdbx_seq_one_letter_code
_entity_poly.pdbx_strand_id
1 'polypeptide(L)'
;MITGQAFISLMSLLRHVAHLTHVSKSKRKNFHHYTFRMIDPRWLVDLDKFFSGKSSRAMEDMVLALAESKTARKKKKEVQEHLNSLKKFWRFEASILSQAINIVHYQFYPVPQAERDELFLRFRNYRSTNDRGSVSNREYARVRATDSHACADECVKG
;
A
#
# COMPACT_ATOMS: atom_id res chain seq x y z
N MET A 1 -5.28 3.90 14.58
CA MET A 1 -5.38 3.76 13.10
C MET A 1 -3.99 3.78 12.48
N ILE A 2 -3.75 2.95 11.47
CA ILE A 2 -2.43 2.79 10.82
C ILE A 2 -2.02 4.08 10.10
N THR A 3 -2.91 4.68 9.29
CA THR A 3 -2.69 5.99 8.65
C THR A 3 -2.21 7.08 9.61
N GLY A 4 -2.87 7.28 10.76
CA GLY A 4 -2.48 8.33 11.71
C GLY A 4 -1.07 8.13 12.28
N GLN A 5 -0.70 6.90 12.61
CA GLN A 5 0.65 6.57 13.07
C GLN A 5 1.70 6.70 11.96
N ALA A 6 1.34 6.38 10.72
CA ALA A 6 2.20 6.58 9.56
C ALA A 6 2.48 8.07 9.31
N PHE A 7 1.47 8.93 9.41
CA PHE A 7 1.65 10.38 9.31
C PHE A 7 2.60 10.90 10.39
N ILE A 8 2.38 10.55 11.66
CA ILE A 8 3.25 10.97 12.77
C ILE A 8 4.69 10.46 12.54
N SER A 9 4.83 9.19 12.15
CA SER A 9 6.14 8.59 11.86
C SER A 9 6.85 9.29 10.71
N LEU A 10 6.15 9.63 9.62
CA LEU A 10 6.73 10.41 8.53
C LEU A 10 7.21 11.77 9.02
N MET A 11 6.37 12.50 9.77
CA MET A 11 6.74 13.82 10.28
C MET A 11 7.96 13.73 11.22
N SER A 12 8.08 12.67 12.01
CA SER A 12 9.27 12.40 12.83
C SER A 12 10.51 12.13 11.99
N LEU A 13 10.41 11.31 10.94
CA LEU A 13 11.55 10.99 10.07
C LEU A 13 12.00 12.20 9.24
N LEU A 14 11.06 13.00 8.71
CA LEU A 14 11.37 14.19 7.93
C LEU A 14 12.18 15.22 8.71
N ARG A 15 12.10 15.26 10.05
CA ARG A 15 12.95 16.13 10.88
C ARG A 15 14.44 15.84 10.76
N HIS A 16 14.81 14.64 10.29
CA HIS A 16 16.21 14.26 10.09
C HIS A 16 16.73 14.56 8.69
N VAL A 17 15.81 14.78 7.74
CA VAL A 17 16.12 14.99 6.30
C VAL A 17 15.89 16.45 5.89
N ALA A 18 14.99 17.16 6.56
CA ALA A 18 14.66 18.55 6.30
C ALA A 18 14.74 19.40 7.57
N HIS A 19 14.93 20.70 7.39
CA HIS A 19 14.99 21.64 8.50
C HIS A 19 13.56 21.96 8.99
N LEU A 20 13.16 21.33 10.10
CA LEU A 20 11.91 21.66 10.76
C LEU A 20 11.96 23.10 11.27
N THR A 21 11.09 23.95 10.75
CA THR A 21 11.03 25.39 11.09
C THR A 21 9.97 25.67 12.14
N HIS A 22 8.80 25.04 12.02
CA HIS A 22 7.67 25.34 12.89
C HIS A 22 6.76 24.13 13.06
N VAL A 23 6.22 23.98 14.28
CA VAL A 23 5.17 23.03 14.60
C VAL A 23 4.08 23.80 15.34
N SER A 24 2.91 23.94 14.72
CA SER A 24 1.73 24.44 15.45
C SER A 24 0.72 23.32 15.63
N LYS A 25 0.21 23.24 16.86
CA LYS A 25 -1.03 22.52 17.14
C LYS A 25 -2.16 23.50 16.81
N SER A 26 -3.07 23.08 15.94
CA SER A 26 -4.29 23.87 15.72
C SER A 26 -5.13 23.86 16.99
N LYS A 27 -5.93 24.93 17.20
CA LYS A 27 -6.97 24.93 18.23
C LYS A 27 -8.03 23.86 17.97
N ARG A 28 -8.14 23.37 16.73
CA ARG A 28 -9.00 22.23 16.38
C ARG A 28 -8.33 20.92 16.79
N LYS A 29 -9.09 20.08 17.51
CA LYS A 29 -8.64 18.77 17.99
C LYS A 29 -8.12 17.93 16.81
N ASN A 30 -6.96 17.31 16.97
CA ASN A 30 -6.31 16.42 15.99
C ASN A 30 -5.79 17.08 14.70
N PHE A 31 -5.68 18.41 14.65
CA PHE A 31 -5.03 19.11 13.53
C PHE A 31 -3.59 19.49 13.90
N HIS A 32 -2.64 18.95 13.12
CA HIS A 32 -1.22 19.21 13.28
C HIS A 32 -0.66 19.89 12.04
N HIS A 33 0.03 21.01 12.22
CA HIS A 33 0.75 21.69 11.15
C HIS A 33 2.26 21.55 11.38
N TYR A 34 2.95 21.05 10.36
CA TYR A 34 4.40 20.95 10.32
C TYR A 34 4.90 21.77 9.13
N THR A 35 5.91 22.61 9.38
CA THR A 35 6.58 23.36 8.33
C THR A 35 8.04 22.97 8.28
N PHE A 36 8.44 22.41 7.14
CA PHE A 36 9.83 22.09 6.83
C PHE A 36 10.36 23.07 5.79
N ARG A 37 11.62 23.46 5.93
CA ARG A 37 12.38 24.21 4.92
C ARG A 37 13.42 23.31 4.30
N MET A 38 13.84 23.68 3.08
CA MET A 38 14.87 22.97 2.32
C MET A 38 14.54 21.49 2.08
N ILE A 39 13.28 21.20 1.74
CA ILE A 39 12.93 19.88 1.23
C ILE A 39 13.15 19.87 -0.28
N ASP A 40 13.88 18.89 -0.79
CA ASP A 40 13.99 18.70 -2.24
C ASP A 40 12.57 18.48 -2.81
N PRO A 41 12.12 19.24 -3.82
CA PRO A 41 10.80 19.11 -4.42
C PRO A 41 10.45 17.69 -4.89
N ARG A 42 11.45 16.89 -5.26
CA ARG A 42 11.26 15.48 -5.66
C ARG A 42 10.59 14.66 -4.55
N TRP A 43 10.86 14.98 -3.27
CA TRP A 43 10.20 14.30 -2.15
C TRP A 43 8.70 14.42 -2.19
N LEU A 44 8.15 15.55 -2.65
CA LEU A 44 6.70 15.73 -2.71
C LEU A 44 6.06 14.75 -3.69
N VAL A 45 6.68 14.57 -4.86
CA VAL A 45 6.21 13.64 -5.90
C VAL A 45 6.35 12.20 -5.44
N ASP A 46 7.50 11.85 -4.85
CA ASP A 46 7.75 10.47 -4.41
C ASP A 46 6.87 10.11 -3.18
N LEU A 47 6.64 11.05 -2.27
CA LEU A 47 5.71 10.87 -1.15
C LEU A 47 4.27 10.75 -1.63
N ASP A 48 3.82 11.53 -2.61
CA ASP A 48 2.47 11.37 -3.18
C ASP A 48 2.28 9.97 -3.80
N LYS A 49 3.28 9.48 -4.55
CA LYS A 49 3.29 8.11 -5.07
C LYS A 49 3.31 7.05 -3.97
N PHE A 50 3.98 7.34 -2.85
CA PHE A 50 4.00 6.47 -1.68
C PHE A 50 2.65 6.44 -0.93
N PHE A 51 1.98 7.57 -0.75
CA PHE A 51 0.68 7.57 -0.09
C PHE A 51 -0.44 7.03 -0.98
N SER A 52 -0.30 7.16 -2.30
CA SER A 52 -1.24 6.58 -3.29
C SER A 52 -1.01 5.10 -3.58
N GLY A 53 -0.02 4.46 -2.95
CA GLY A 53 0.25 3.04 -3.17
C GLY A 53 0.91 2.70 -4.51
N LYS A 54 1.38 3.70 -5.26
CA LYS A 54 1.93 3.56 -6.62
C LYS A 54 3.44 3.28 -6.67
N SER A 55 4.22 3.79 -5.72
CA SER A 55 5.65 3.46 -5.61
C SER A 55 6.17 3.45 -4.17
N SER A 56 7.03 2.48 -3.84
CA SER A 56 7.74 2.41 -2.55
C SER A 56 9.04 3.23 -2.53
N ARG A 57 9.45 3.84 -3.65
CA ARG A 57 10.75 4.51 -3.81
C ARG A 57 11.05 5.56 -2.74
N ALA A 58 10.04 6.31 -2.31
CA ALA A 58 10.20 7.30 -1.23
C ALA A 58 10.75 6.67 0.06
N MET A 59 10.42 5.41 0.38
CA MET A 59 10.96 4.72 1.55
C MET A 59 12.44 4.37 1.37
N GLU A 60 12.86 3.98 0.17
CA GLU A 60 14.26 3.67 -0.13
C GLU A 60 15.12 4.93 0.00
N ASP A 61 14.69 6.01 -0.66
CA ASP A 61 15.34 7.32 -0.57
C ASP A 61 15.38 7.79 0.91
N MET A 62 14.32 7.51 1.69
CA MET A 62 14.25 7.92 3.11
C MET A 62 15.27 7.16 3.95
N VAL A 63 15.40 5.85 3.75
CA VAL A 63 16.38 5.04 4.45
C VAL A 63 17.80 5.51 4.15
N LEU A 64 18.11 5.84 2.89
CA LEU A 64 19.41 6.38 2.50
C LEU A 64 19.69 7.72 3.19
N ALA A 65 18.77 8.67 3.11
CA ALA A 65 18.92 9.98 3.75
C ALA A 65 19.10 9.88 5.29
N LEU A 66 18.37 8.96 5.93
CA LEU A 66 18.49 8.70 7.37
C LEU A 66 19.84 8.04 7.73
N ALA A 67 20.36 7.16 6.88
CA ALA A 67 21.66 6.53 7.10
C ALA A 67 22.80 7.56 7.11
N GLU A 68 22.70 8.60 6.28
CA GLU A 68 23.67 9.71 6.20
C GLU A 68 23.57 10.69 7.38
N SER A 69 22.39 10.82 7.98
CA SER A 69 22.11 11.74 9.09
C SER A 69 22.72 11.28 10.42
N LYS A 70 23.69 12.03 10.95
CA LYS A 70 24.31 11.78 12.27
C LYS A 70 23.27 11.72 13.40
N THR A 71 22.23 12.55 13.35
CA THR A 71 21.19 12.61 14.39
C THR A 71 20.28 11.40 14.34
N ALA A 72 19.93 10.92 13.14
CA ALA A 72 19.15 9.71 12.95
C ALA A 72 19.93 8.47 13.43
N ARG A 73 21.24 8.38 13.11
CA ARG A 73 22.09 7.27 13.59
C ARG A 73 22.15 7.18 15.11
N LYS A 74 22.23 8.31 15.83
CA LYS A 74 22.18 8.33 17.30
C LYS A 74 20.84 7.81 17.85
N LYS A 75 19.75 7.99 17.11
CA LYS A 75 18.39 7.58 17.46
C LYS A 75 17.90 6.33 16.71
N LYS A 76 18.82 5.44 16.32
CA LYS A 76 18.54 4.28 15.43
C LYS A 76 17.28 3.48 15.79
N LYS A 77 17.01 3.26 17.09
CA LYS A 77 15.85 2.48 17.54
C LYS A 77 14.52 3.18 17.25
N GLU A 78 14.42 4.46 17.62
CA GLU A 78 13.26 5.31 17.35
C GLU A 78 13.01 5.45 15.84
N VAL A 79 14.09 5.68 15.08
CA VAL A 79 14.03 5.76 13.61
C VAL A 79 13.51 4.45 13.00
N GLN A 80 14.01 3.30 13.47
CA GLN A 80 13.56 1.99 12.98
C GLN A 80 12.08 1.73 13.29
N GLU A 81 11.60 2.14 14.46
CA GLU A 81 10.18 2.02 14.84
C GLU A 81 9.27 2.86 13.92
N HIS A 82 9.70 4.07 13.57
CA HIS A 82 9.00 4.91 12.60
C HIS A 82 9.02 4.33 11.18
N LEU A 83 10.17 3.82 10.72
CA LEU A 83 10.28 3.14 9.42
C LEU A 83 9.38 1.90 9.37
N ASN A 84 9.32 1.11 10.45
CA ASN A 84 8.43 -0.04 10.55
C ASN A 84 6.96 0.36 10.46
N SER A 85 6.59 1.50 11.05
CA SER A 85 5.24 2.04 10.98
C SER A 85 4.85 2.45 9.56
N LEU A 86 5.75 3.12 8.83
CA LEU A 86 5.55 3.43 7.41
C LEU A 86 5.46 2.18 6.54
N LYS A 87 6.32 1.19 6.78
CA LYS A 87 6.28 -0.10 6.07
C LYS A 87 4.95 -0.83 6.29
N LYS A 88 4.44 -0.85 7.53
CA LYS A 88 3.12 -1.42 7.84
C LYS A 88 2.01 -0.69 7.09
N PHE A 89 2.02 0.64 7.09
CA PHE A 89 1.05 1.44 6.35
C PHE A 89 1.08 1.15 4.85
N TRP A 90 2.25 1.14 4.24
CA TRP A 90 2.38 0.84 2.82
C TRP A 90 1.80 -0.54 2.46
N ARG A 91 2.20 -1.56 3.23
CA ARG A 91 1.80 -2.95 2.97
C ARG A 91 0.30 -3.19 3.18
N PHE A 92 -0.27 -2.64 4.23
CA PHE A 92 -1.63 -2.96 4.66
C PHE A 92 -2.68 -1.96 4.23
N GLU A 93 -2.28 -0.76 3.81
CA GLU A 93 -3.24 0.30 3.49
C GLU A 93 -2.95 0.89 2.10
N ALA A 94 -1.82 1.56 1.88
CA ALA A 94 -1.59 2.28 0.63
C ALA A 94 -1.62 1.37 -0.61
N SER A 95 -0.86 0.27 -0.58
CA SER A 95 -0.79 -0.68 -1.70
C SER A 95 -2.13 -1.36 -1.98
N ILE A 96 -2.88 -1.72 -0.93
CA ILE A 96 -4.19 -2.36 -1.06
C ILE A 96 -5.22 -1.36 -1.58
N LEU A 97 -5.19 -0.11 -1.11
CA LEU A 97 -6.07 0.96 -1.56
C LEU A 97 -5.85 1.24 -3.05
N SER A 98 -4.60 1.28 -3.51
CA SER A 98 -4.28 1.45 -4.93
C SER A 98 -4.89 0.32 -5.79
N GLN A 99 -4.77 -0.93 -5.34
CA GLN A 99 -5.39 -2.08 -6.01
C GLN A 99 -6.92 -1.96 -6.03
N ALA A 100 -7.53 -1.57 -4.90
CA ALA A 100 -8.98 -1.40 -4.79
C ALA A 100 -9.51 -0.31 -5.73
N ILE A 101 -8.82 0.84 -5.80
CA ILE A 101 -9.15 1.92 -6.74
C ILE A 101 -9.12 1.42 -8.18
N ASN A 102 -8.06 0.70 -8.57
CA ASN A 102 -7.89 0.21 -9.94
C ASN A 102 -8.95 -0.83 -10.32
N ILE A 103 -9.33 -1.71 -9.39
CA ILE A 103 -10.27 -2.81 -9.65
C ILE A 103 -11.73 -2.36 -9.59
N VAL A 104 -12.06 -1.47 -8.65
CA VAL A 104 -13.43 -0.92 -8.51
C VAL A 104 -13.64 0.30 -9.42
N HIS A 105 -12.58 0.72 -10.15
CA HIS A 105 -12.57 1.89 -11.02
C HIS A 105 -13.04 3.17 -10.32
N TYR A 106 -12.62 3.35 -9.06
CA TYR A 106 -12.94 4.54 -8.28
C TYR A 106 -12.22 5.77 -8.89
N GLN A 107 -12.96 6.86 -9.09
CA GLN A 107 -12.52 7.96 -9.96
C GLN A 107 -11.73 9.06 -9.22
N PHE A 108 -11.89 9.18 -7.91
CA PHE A 108 -11.37 10.33 -7.16
C PHE A 108 -10.16 9.94 -6.30
N TYR A 109 -9.18 10.83 -6.20
CA TYR A 109 -8.06 10.69 -5.28
C TYR A 109 -7.68 12.06 -4.71
N PRO A 110 -7.43 12.19 -3.39
CA PRO A 110 -7.43 11.14 -2.37
C PRO A 110 -8.83 10.60 -2.02
N VAL A 111 -8.93 9.31 -1.70
CA VAL A 111 -10.18 8.67 -1.26
C VAL A 111 -10.55 9.18 0.15
N PRO A 112 -11.71 9.82 0.34
CA PRO A 112 -12.16 10.28 1.65
C PRO A 112 -12.23 9.15 2.67
N GLN A 113 -11.89 9.44 3.93
CA GLN A 113 -11.82 8.40 4.97
C GLN A 113 -13.16 7.66 5.15
N ALA A 114 -14.29 8.37 5.02
CA ALA A 114 -15.64 7.79 5.13
C ALA A 114 -15.97 6.79 4.01
N GLU A 115 -15.34 6.93 2.84
CA GLU A 115 -15.60 6.09 1.66
C GLU A 115 -14.63 4.91 1.55
N ARG A 116 -13.54 4.90 2.34
CA ARG A 116 -12.53 3.83 2.29
C ARG A 116 -13.11 2.47 2.65
N ASP A 117 -13.95 2.41 3.68
CA ASP A 117 -14.51 1.15 4.16
C ASP A 117 -15.39 0.50 3.09
N GLU A 118 -16.26 1.30 2.45
CA GLU A 118 -17.09 0.83 1.34
C GLU A 118 -16.24 0.35 0.16
N LEU A 119 -15.20 1.10 -0.22
CA LEU A 119 -14.29 0.73 -1.29
C LEU A 119 -13.61 -0.62 -1.01
N PHE A 120 -13.14 -0.85 0.23
CA PHE A 120 -12.53 -2.13 0.61
C PHE A 120 -13.53 -3.28 0.61
N LEU A 121 -14.80 -3.05 1.00
CA LEU A 121 -15.85 -4.07 0.91
C LEU A 121 -16.13 -4.46 -0.54
N ARG A 122 -16.28 -3.49 -1.44
CA ARG A 122 -16.47 -3.72 -2.88
C ARG A 122 -15.29 -4.51 -3.47
N PHE A 123 -14.07 -4.12 -3.13
CA PHE A 123 -12.85 -4.81 -3.55
C PHE A 123 -12.78 -6.26 -3.03
N ARG A 124 -13.10 -6.49 -1.76
CA ARG A 124 -13.15 -7.84 -1.17
C ARG A 124 -14.18 -8.74 -1.85
N ASN A 125 -15.36 -8.20 -2.16
CA ASN A 125 -16.39 -8.92 -2.89
C ASN A 125 -15.91 -9.30 -4.29
N TYR A 126 -15.27 -8.36 -5.00
CA TYR A 126 -14.68 -8.62 -6.31
C TYR A 126 -13.66 -9.76 -6.28
N ARG A 127 -12.72 -9.76 -5.32
CA ARG A 127 -11.75 -10.88 -5.18
C ARG A 127 -12.46 -12.20 -4.89
N SER A 128 -13.46 -12.19 -4.03
CA SER A 128 -14.17 -13.41 -3.60
C SER A 128 -15.03 -14.03 -4.72
N THR A 129 -15.50 -13.25 -5.68
CA THR A 129 -16.22 -13.76 -6.86
C THR A 129 -15.24 -14.24 -7.93
N ASN A 130 -14.14 -13.52 -8.14
CA ASN A 130 -13.12 -13.90 -9.12
C ASN A 130 -12.35 -15.17 -8.71
N ASP A 131 -12.05 -15.33 -7.42
CA ASP A 131 -11.42 -16.54 -6.89
C ASP A 131 -12.34 -17.76 -7.06
N ARG A 132 -13.66 -17.60 -6.85
CA ARG A 132 -14.65 -18.67 -7.11
C ARG A 132 -14.79 -19.03 -8.59
N GLY A 133 -14.60 -18.08 -9.51
CA GLY A 133 -14.56 -18.35 -10.95
C GLY A 133 -13.33 -19.14 -11.40
N SER A 134 -12.20 -18.97 -10.72
CA SER A 134 -10.96 -19.70 -11.04
C SER A 134 -10.93 -21.15 -10.53
N VAL A 135 -11.68 -21.46 -9.46
CA VAL A 135 -11.84 -22.84 -8.95
C VAL A 135 -12.69 -23.68 -9.91
N SER A 136 -13.76 -23.10 -10.49
CA SER A 136 -14.63 -23.77 -11.46
C SER A 136 -13.86 -24.27 -12.69
N ASN A 137 -12.94 -23.48 -13.25
CA ASN A 137 -12.19 -23.87 -14.45
C ASN A 137 -11.21 -25.05 -14.21
N ARG A 138 -10.74 -25.26 -12.98
CA ARG A 138 -9.85 -26.38 -12.64
C ARG A 138 -10.63 -27.69 -12.46
N GLU A 139 -11.88 -27.58 -12.03
CA GLU A 139 -12.81 -28.70 -11.86
C GLU A 139 -13.36 -29.16 -13.22
N TYR A 140 -13.72 -28.23 -14.11
CA TYR A 140 -14.09 -28.53 -15.51
C TYR A 140 -12.93 -29.12 -16.34
N ALA A 141 -11.68 -28.71 -16.07
CA ALA A 141 -10.50 -29.28 -16.76
C ALA A 141 -10.19 -30.73 -16.34
N ARG A 142 -10.56 -31.14 -15.11
CA ARG A 142 -10.41 -32.54 -14.66
C ARG A 142 -11.45 -33.47 -15.26
N VAL A 143 -12.70 -33.02 -15.40
CA VAL A 143 -13.79 -33.82 -15.98
C VAL A 143 -13.54 -34.10 -17.47
N ARG A 144 -12.99 -33.14 -18.23
CA ARG A 144 -12.62 -33.37 -19.64
C ARG A 144 -11.43 -34.33 -19.84
N ALA A 145 -10.53 -34.45 -18.86
CA ALA A 145 -9.40 -35.37 -18.94
C ALA A 145 -9.80 -36.83 -18.70
N THR A 146 -10.89 -37.07 -17.96
CA THR A 146 -11.41 -38.42 -17.70
C THR A 146 -12.34 -38.93 -18.81
N ASP A 147 -12.99 -38.04 -19.56
CA ASP A 147 -13.86 -38.43 -20.69
C ASP A 147 -13.10 -38.70 -22.00
N SER A 148 -11.82 -38.31 -22.08
CA SER A 148 -10.99 -38.49 -23.28
C SER A 148 -10.28 -39.86 -23.35
N HIS A 149 -10.48 -40.75 -22.36
CA HIS A 149 -9.88 -42.09 -22.31
C HIS A 149 -10.88 -43.24 -22.53
N ALA A 150 -12.16 -42.95 -22.79
CA ALA A 150 -13.21 -43.97 -22.96
C ALA A 150 -13.59 -44.25 -24.42
N CYS A 151 -12.91 -43.67 -25.42
CA CYS A 151 -13.32 -43.76 -26.83
C CYS A 151 -12.26 -44.32 -27.79
N ALA A 152 -11.29 -45.11 -27.30
CA ALA A 152 -10.16 -45.57 -28.12
C ALA A 152 -9.86 -47.08 -28.07
N ASP A 153 -10.79 -47.95 -27.65
CA ASP A 153 -10.51 -49.40 -27.51
C ASP A 153 -11.52 -50.38 -28.13
N GLU A 154 -12.40 -49.95 -29.04
CA GLU A 154 -13.22 -50.89 -29.83
C GLU A 154 -13.18 -50.57 -31.33
N CYS A 155 -12.01 -50.79 -31.96
CA CYS A 155 -11.89 -50.89 -33.42
C CYS A 155 -10.70 -51.77 -33.82
N VAL A 156 -10.57 -52.99 -33.29
CA VAL A 156 -9.76 -54.05 -33.91
C VAL A 156 -10.36 -55.42 -33.59
N LYS A 157 -10.46 -56.26 -34.64
CA LYS A 157 -10.99 -57.64 -34.75
C LYS A 157 -12.44 -57.62 -35.22
N GLY A 158 -12.75 -57.97 -36.47
CA GLY A 158 -12.22 -59.09 -37.26
C GLY A 158 -13.37 -60.07 -37.41
#